data_AF-A0A6A3XF65-F1
#
_entry.id   AF-A0A6A3XF65-F1
#
_cell.length_a   1.000
_cell.length_b   1.000
_cell.length_c   1.000
_cell.angle_alpha   90.00
_cell.angle_beta   90.00
_cell.angle_gamma   90.00
#
_symmetry.space_group_name_H-M   'P 1'
#
loop_
_entity.id
_entity.type
_entity.pdbx_description
1 polymer ?
#
loop_
_entity_poly.entity_id
_entity_poly.type
_entity_poly.pdbx_seq_one_letter_code
_entity_poly.pdbx_strand_id
1 'polypeptide(L)'
;MPPTGRNWWDQLSKRSRQDWTRLSKLFKREYCKTKLSEAERYYTMTQRKGEKALAFLNRLNLAAERAGVYFRKSSKKREQHLRQFVRNLSDESLKETLQSHRFKKVADLEYILKQREELRQEDSPPPR
;
A
#
# COMPACT_ATOMS: atom_id res chain seq x y z
N MET A 1 15.73 -15.98 8.54
CA MET A 1 14.68 -16.90 9.02
C MET A 1 14.54 -16.70 10.52
N PRO A 2 13.33 -16.74 11.11
CA PRO A 2 13.21 -16.73 12.57
C PRO A 2 13.92 -17.97 13.15
N PRO A 3 14.52 -17.88 14.36
CA PRO A 3 15.13 -19.04 15.01
C PRO A 3 14.10 -20.17 15.17
N THR A 4 14.56 -21.42 15.19
CA THR A 4 13.72 -22.57 15.53
C THR A 4 13.06 -22.35 16.89
N GLY A 5 11.85 -22.87 17.10
CA GLY A 5 11.06 -22.57 18.31
C GLY A 5 11.77 -22.84 19.64
N ARG A 6 12.65 -23.87 19.68
CA ARG A 6 13.51 -24.14 20.84
C ARG A 6 14.59 -23.07 21.04
N ASN A 7 15.30 -22.70 19.99
CA ASN A 7 16.38 -21.71 20.08
C ASN A 7 15.83 -20.33 20.51
N TRP A 8 14.64 -19.96 20.04
CA TRP A 8 13.97 -18.75 20.52
C TRP A 8 13.55 -18.82 21.99
N TRP A 9 13.01 -19.96 22.43
CA TRP A 9 12.63 -20.18 23.84
C TRP A 9 13.82 -20.01 24.78
N ASP A 10 14.99 -20.54 24.40
CA ASP A 10 16.20 -20.49 25.21
C ASP A 10 16.80 -19.07 25.31
N GLN A 11 16.51 -18.21 24.33
CA GLN A 11 16.87 -16.78 24.34
C GLN A 11 15.97 -15.93 25.26
N LEU A 12 14.83 -16.47 25.74
CA LEU A 12 13.93 -15.75 26.62
C LEU A 12 14.41 -15.74 28.08
N SER A 13 14.29 -14.58 28.73
CA SER A 13 14.52 -14.49 30.17
C SER A 13 13.56 -15.39 30.96
N LYS A 14 14.01 -15.87 32.14
CA LYS A 14 13.22 -16.75 33.00
C LYS A 14 11.84 -16.15 33.36
N ARG A 15 11.81 -14.83 33.60
CA ARG A 15 10.59 -14.06 33.87
C ARG A 15 9.62 -14.06 32.69
N SER A 16 10.12 -13.98 31.46
CA SER A 16 9.28 -14.04 30.26
C SER A 16 8.75 -15.46 29.98
N ARG A 17 9.48 -16.51 30.37
CA ARG A 17 9.04 -17.91 30.23
C ARG A 17 7.98 -18.31 31.26
N GLN A 18 8.01 -17.71 32.45
CA GLN A 18 7.09 -18.04 33.56
C GLN A 18 5.77 -17.26 33.52
N ASP A 19 5.68 -16.20 32.72
CA ASP A 19 4.47 -15.38 32.57
C ASP A 19 3.87 -15.63 31.18
N TRP A 20 2.74 -16.34 31.15
CA TRP A 20 2.03 -16.67 29.91
C TRP A 20 1.65 -15.45 29.08
N THR A 21 1.29 -14.33 29.72
CA THR A 21 0.91 -13.10 29.03
C THR A 21 2.11 -12.48 28.32
N ARG A 22 3.28 -12.43 28.97
CA ARG A 22 4.53 -11.97 28.37
C ARG A 22 5.02 -12.90 27.27
N LEU A 23 5.02 -14.20 27.53
CA LEU A 23 5.43 -15.22 26.56
C LEU A 23 4.58 -15.13 25.28
N SER A 24 3.25 -15.08 25.42
CA SER A 24 2.31 -14.97 24.29
C SER A 24 2.54 -13.70 23.46
N LYS A 25 2.81 -12.54 24.11
CA LYS A 25 3.13 -11.30 23.40
C LYS A 25 4.44 -11.40 22.59
N LEU A 26 5.48 -12.00 23.17
CA LEU A 26 6.76 -12.19 22.50
C LEU A 26 6.64 -13.17 21.34
N PHE A 27 5.91 -14.27 21.54
CA PHE A 27 5.65 -15.27 20.49
C PHE A 27 4.89 -14.66 19.32
N LYS A 28 3.81 -13.92 19.61
CA LYS A 28 3.04 -13.20 18.59
C LYS A 28 3.93 -12.22 17.83
N ARG A 29 4.78 -11.45 18.50
CA ARG A 29 5.69 -10.51 17.85
C ARG A 29 6.70 -11.20 16.93
N GLU A 30 7.27 -12.31 17.37
CA GLU A 30 8.36 -13.01 16.66
C GLU A 30 7.83 -13.85 15.48
N TYR A 31 6.76 -14.60 15.72
CA TYR A 31 6.28 -15.62 14.78
C TYR A 31 4.96 -15.25 14.12
N CYS A 32 4.07 -14.56 14.84
CA CYS A 32 2.86 -14.03 14.23
C CYS A 32 3.18 -12.68 13.58
N LYS A 33 3.80 -12.70 12.40
CA LYS A 33 3.70 -11.55 11.49
C LYS A 33 2.21 -11.32 11.27
N THR A 34 1.63 -10.32 11.95
CA THR A 34 0.25 -9.91 11.69
C THR A 34 0.23 -9.41 10.26
N LYS A 35 -0.11 -10.32 9.35
CA LYS A 35 -0.46 -9.97 7.99
C LYS A 35 -1.64 -9.04 8.15
N LEU A 36 -1.44 -7.75 7.88
CA LEU A 36 -2.54 -6.79 7.77
C LEU A 36 -3.66 -7.45 6.99
N SER A 37 -4.89 -7.35 7.48
CA SER A 37 -6.06 -7.77 6.71
C SER A 37 -6.06 -7.08 5.35
N GLU A 38 -6.73 -7.67 4.35
CA GLU A 38 -6.78 -7.02 3.02
C GLU A 38 -7.40 -5.61 3.11
N ALA A 39 -8.36 -5.41 4.01
CA ALA A 39 -8.93 -4.10 4.30
C ALA A 39 -7.90 -3.14 4.90
N GLU A 40 -7.15 -3.54 5.93
CA GLU A 40 -6.08 -2.69 6.49
C GLU A 40 -5.04 -2.35 5.43
N ARG A 41 -4.59 -3.33 4.64
CA ARG A 41 -3.64 -3.10 3.54
C ARG A 41 -4.14 -2.05 2.56
N TYR A 42 -5.42 -2.07 2.24
CA TYR A 42 -6.02 -1.09 1.34
C TYR A 42 -6.09 0.30 1.97
N TYR A 43 -6.63 0.43 3.19
CA TYR A 43 -6.86 1.73 3.81
C TYR A 43 -5.59 2.43 4.30
N THR A 44 -4.54 1.68 4.66
CA THR A 44 -3.25 2.25 5.09
C THR A 44 -2.23 2.35 3.96
N MET A 45 -2.60 2.05 2.72
CA MET A 45 -1.66 2.03 1.60
C MET A 45 -1.15 3.42 1.23
N THR A 46 0.17 3.58 1.16
CA THR A 46 0.84 4.79 0.66
C THR A 46 1.76 4.50 -0.52
N GLN A 47 2.05 5.52 -1.34
CA GLN A 47 3.03 5.41 -2.42
C GLN A 47 4.43 5.17 -1.83
N ARG A 48 5.15 4.18 -2.37
CA ARG A 48 6.52 3.88 -1.95
C ARG A 48 7.48 4.91 -2.54
N LYS A 49 8.60 5.16 -1.85
CA LYS A 49 9.66 6.04 -2.37
C LYS A 49 10.15 5.53 -3.73
N GLY A 50 10.11 6.39 -4.74
CA GLY A 50 10.52 6.06 -6.12
C GLY A 50 9.52 5.19 -6.91
N GLU A 51 8.39 4.81 -6.33
CA GLU A 51 7.32 4.13 -7.06
C GLU A 51 6.66 5.12 -8.03
N LYS A 52 6.46 4.71 -9.28
CA LYS A 52 5.73 5.53 -10.27
C LYS A 52 4.24 5.63 -9.88
N ALA A 53 3.60 6.74 -10.23
CA ALA A 53 2.21 6.98 -9.86
C ALA A 53 1.25 5.92 -10.46
N LEU A 54 1.49 5.49 -11.71
CA LEU A 54 0.70 4.41 -12.33
C LEU A 54 0.90 3.06 -11.61
N ALA A 55 2.14 2.75 -11.22
CA ALA A 55 2.43 1.53 -10.46
C ALA A 55 1.72 1.54 -9.09
N PHE A 56 1.71 2.69 -8.41
CA PHE A 56 0.97 2.87 -7.16
C PHE A 56 -0.53 2.68 -7.35
N LEU A 57 -1.12 3.27 -8.41
CA LEU A 57 -2.54 3.09 -8.74
C LEU A 57 -2.89 1.61 -8.95
N ASN A 58 -2.08 0.88 -9.71
CA ASN A 58 -2.28 -0.55 -9.95
C ASN A 58 -2.22 -1.37 -8.65
N ARG A 59 -1.27 -1.07 -7.76
CA ARG A 59 -1.16 -1.73 -6.46
C ARG A 59 -2.36 -1.43 -5.56
N LEU A 60 -2.85 -0.20 -5.58
CA LEU A 60 -4.03 0.22 -4.82
C LEU A 60 -5.32 -0.42 -5.36
N ASN A 61 -5.48 -0.50 -6.69
CA ASN A 61 -6.59 -1.19 -7.36
C ASN A 61 -6.66 -2.66 -6.93
N LEU A 62 -5.53 -3.37 -6.97
CA LEU A 62 -5.45 -4.77 -6.55
C LEU A 62 -5.77 -4.95 -5.05
N ALA A 63 -5.32 -4.03 -4.20
CA ALA A 63 -5.64 -4.07 -2.77
C ALA A 63 -7.13 -3.82 -2.52
N ALA A 64 -7.75 -2.90 -3.26
CA ALA A 64 -9.18 -2.64 -3.19
C ALA A 64 -10.01 -3.85 -3.60
N GLU A 65 -9.62 -4.56 -4.67
CA GLU A 65 -10.26 -5.81 -5.09
C GLU A 65 -10.19 -6.88 -4.00
N ARG A 66 -9.00 -7.09 -3.42
CA ARG A 66 -8.79 -8.06 -2.32
C ARG A 66 -9.55 -7.70 -1.06
N ALA A 67 -9.75 -6.41 -0.80
CA ALA A 67 -10.55 -5.89 0.30
C ALA A 67 -12.07 -5.89 0.01
N GLY A 68 -12.52 -6.35 -1.17
CA GLY A 68 -13.93 -6.35 -1.54
C GLY A 68 -14.52 -4.96 -1.80
N VAL A 69 -13.68 -3.98 -2.14
CA VAL A 69 -14.12 -2.62 -2.43
C VAL A 69 -14.61 -2.53 -3.87
N TYR A 70 -15.93 -2.39 -4.06
CA TYR A 70 -16.57 -2.32 -5.38
C TYR A 70 -16.42 -0.96 -6.09
N PHE A 71 -15.20 -0.43 -6.19
CA PHE A 71 -14.91 0.89 -6.77
C PHE A 71 -15.20 0.98 -8.28
N ARG A 72 -15.25 -0.13 -9.01
CA ARG A 72 -15.61 -0.12 -10.44
C ARG A 72 -17.10 0.06 -10.67
N LYS A 73 -17.94 -0.48 -9.78
CA LYS A 73 -19.41 -0.53 -9.94
C LYS A 73 -20.13 0.61 -9.21
N SER A 74 -19.59 1.11 -8.10
CA SER A 74 -20.21 2.18 -7.31
C SER A 74 -19.49 3.50 -7.50
N SER A 75 -20.20 4.53 -7.99
CA SER A 75 -19.67 5.89 -8.15
C SER A 75 -19.12 6.45 -6.82
N LYS A 76 -19.86 6.28 -5.72
CA LYS A 76 -19.44 6.71 -4.37
C LYS A 76 -18.15 6.01 -3.92
N LYS A 77 -18.04 4.69 -4.12
CA LYS A 77 -16.83 3.94 -3.77
C LYS A 77 -15.65 4.29 -4.67
N ARG A 78 -15.90 4.52 -5.97
CA ARG A 78 -14.89 5.02 -6.91
C ARG A 78 -14.31 6.34 -6.45
N GLU A 79 -15.18 7.29 -6.12
CA GLU A 79 -14.75 8.61 -5.67
C GLU A 79 -13.92 8.54 -4.38
N GLN A 80 -14.34 7.72 -3.41
CA GLN A 80 -13.56 7.46 -2.20
C GLN A 80 -12.20 6.83 -2.52
N HIS A 81 -12.17 5.85 -3.42
CA HIS A 81 -10.97 5.15 -3.85
C HIS A 81 -9.97 6.09 -4.54
N LEU A 82 -10.44 6.95 -5.43
CA LEU A 82 -9.58 7.91 -6.13
C LEU A 82 -9.10 9.03 -5.21
N ARG A 83 -9.92 9.48 -4.25
CA ARG A 83 -9.44 10.38 -3.18
C ARG A 83 -8.33 9.74 -2.35
N GLN A 84 -8.46 8.45 -2.02
CA GLN A 84 -7.41 7.71 -1.31
C GLN A 84 -6.13 7.67 -2.15
N PHE A 85 -6.22 7.42 -3.45
CA PHE A 85 -5.06 7.48 -4.35
C PHE A 85 -4.38 8.85 -4.28
N VAL A 86 -5.11 9.93 -4.55
CA VAL A 86 -4.56 11.29 -4.58
C VAL A 86 -3.96 11.69 -3.23
N ARG A 87 -4.65 11.40 -2.11
CA ARG A 87 -4.14 11.71 -0.76
C ARG A 87 -2.76 11.10 -0.50
N ASN A 88 -2.53 9.88 -0.98
CA ASN A 88 -1.33 9.10 -0.65
C ASN A 88 -0.26 9.09 -1.75
N LEU A 89 -0.39 9.97 -2.76
CA LEU A 89 0.68 10.23 -3.72
C LEU A 89 1.89 10.90 -3.02
N SER A 90 3.05 10.88 -3.65
CA SER A 90 4.27 11.57 -3.20
C SER A 90 4.58 12.84 -4.01
N ASP A 91 4.06 12.94 -5.24
CA ASP A 91 4.24 14.11 -6.12
C ASP A 91 3.13 15.14 -5.83
N GLU A 92 3.47 16.20 -5.08
CA GLU A 92 2.51 17.24 -4.66
C GLU A 92 1.90 18.01 -5.84
N SER A 93 2.69 18.30 -6.88
CA SER A 93 2.17 18.96 -8.09
C SER A 93 1.14 18.07 -8.82
N LEU A 94 1.40 16.76 -8.90
CA LEU A 94 0.42 15.82 -9.43
C LEU A 94 -0.82 15.76 -8.54
N LYS A 95 -0.69 15.81 -7.21
CA LYS A 95 -1.85 15.84 -6.32
C LYS A 95 -2.74 17.02 -6.59
N GLU A 96 -2.20 18.23 -6.63
CA GLU A 96 -2.96 19.46 -6.89
C GLU A 96 -3.71 19.37 -8.22
N THR A 97 -3.03 18.88 -9.26
CA THR A 97 -3.63 18.68 -10.60
C THR A 97 -4.82 17.72 -10.55
N LEU A 98 -4.70 16.61 -9.79
CA LEU A 98 -5.72 15.57 -9.71
C LEU A 98 -6.84 15.89 -8.71
N GLN A 99 -6.60 16.73 -7.70
CA GLN A 99 -7.59 17.07 -6.66
C GLN A 99 -8.81 17.80 -7.24
N SER A 100 -8.61 18.64 -8.26
CA SER A 100 -9.67 19.38 -8.94
C SER A 100 -10.49 18.52 -9.92
N HIS A 101 -10.00 17.32 -10.26
CA HIS A 101 -10.59 16.48 -11.29
C HIS A 101 -11.52 15.40 -10.74
N ARG A 102 -12.73 15.33 -11.30
CA ARG A 102 -13.72 14.29 -10.98
C ARG A 102 -13.71 13.21 -12.05
N PHE A 103 -13.08 12.08 -11.76
CA PHE A 103 -12.98 10.95 -12.68
C PHE A 103 -14.24 10.10 -12.72
N LYS A 104 -14.78 9.88 -13.93
CA LYS A 104 -15.94 9.00 -14.16
C LYS A 104 -15.52 7.53 -14.22
N LYS A 105 -14.29 7.22 -14.65
CA LYS A 105 -13.72 5.88 -14.67
C LYS A 105 -12.29 5.91 -14.14
N VAL A 106 -11.82 4.79 -13.60
CA VAL A 106 -10.40 4.63 -13.21
C VAL A 106 -9.48 4.64 -14.43
N ALA A 107 -9.96 4.11 -15.57
CA ALA A 107 -9.25 4.15 -16.84
C ALA A 107 -8.89 5.57 -17.30
N ASP A 108 -9.74 6.57 -17.01
CA ASP A 108 -9.48 7.97 -17.37
C ASP A 108 -8.23 8.49 -16.62
N LEU A 109 -8.11 8.14 -15.33
CA LEU A 109 -6.93 8.45 -14.52
C LEU A 109 -5.69 7.67 -15.01
N GLU A 110 -5.85 6.37 -15.28
CA GLU A 110 -4.76 5.54 -15.81
C GLU A 110 -4.18 6.12 -17.11
N TYR A 111 -5.03 6.63 -17.99
CA TYR A 111 -4.62 7.27 -19.23
C TYR A 111 -3.76 8.51 -18.97
N ILE A 112 -4.20 9.43 -18.10
CA ILE A 112 -3.44 10.64 -17.75
C ILE A 112 -2.07 10.28 -17.15
N LEU A 113 -2.04 9.27 -16.28
CA LEU A 113 -0.78 8.82 -15.65
C LEU A 113 0.18 8.23 -16.68
N LYS A 114 -0.30 7.44 -17.66
CA LYS A 114 0.52 6.91 -18.76
C LYS A 114 1.14 8.03 -19.59
N GLN A 115 0.33 9.02 -20.00
CA GLN A 115 0.81 10.16 -20.80
C GLN A 115 1.92 10.94 -20.06
N ARG A 116 1.76 11.18 -18.75
CA ARG A 116 2.78 11.88 -17.95
C ARG A 116 4.06 11.05 -17.78
N GLU A 117 3.95 9.74 -17.69
CA GLU A 117 5.12 8.86 -17.60
C GLU A 117 5.88 8.76 -18.93
N GLU A 118 5.17 8.75 -20.07
CA GLU A 118 5.75 8.79 -21.41
C GLU A 118 6.51 10.11 -21.66
N LEU A 119 5.90 11.26 -21.36
CA LEU A 119 6.55 12.57 -21.48
C LEU A 119 7.84 12.66 -20.64
N ARG A 120 7.84 12.12 -19.41
CA ARG A 120 9.04 12.09 -18.56
C ARG A 120 10.14 11.17 -19.07
N GLN A 121 9.80 10.17 -19.89
CA GLN A 121 10.80 9.29 -20.51
C GLN A 121 11.46 9.97 -21.70
N GLU A 122 10.72 10.76 -22.48
CA GLU A 122 11.28 11.51 -23.61
C GLU A 122 12.25 12.63 -23.17
N ASP A 123 11.99 13.27 -22.02
CA ASP A 123 12.89 14.27 -21.44
C ASP A 123 14.17 13.68 -20.79
N SER A 124 14.32 12.35 -20.76
CA SER A 124 15.50 11.70 -20.18
C SER A 124 16.65 11.65 -21.21
N PRO A 125 17.84 12.20 -20.90
CA PRO A 125 18.96 12.21 -21.85
C PRO A 125 19.37 10.78 -22.24
N PRO A 126 19.85 10.56 -23.48
CA PRO A 126 20.20 9.23 -23.94
C PRO A 126 21.28 8.62 -23.03
N PRO A 127 21.25 7.29 -22.83
CA PRO A 127 22.30 6.61 -22.08
C PRO A 127 23.66 6.86 -22.77
N ARG A 128 24.63 7.33 -21.98
CA ARG A 128 26.03 7.48 -22.41
C ARG A 128 26.72 6.15 -22.58
#